data_AF-A0A9E2JH51-F1
#
_entry.id   AF-A0A9E2JH51-F1
#
_cell.length_a   1.000
_cell.length_b   1.000
_cell.length_c   1.000
_cell.angle_alpha   90.00
_cell.angle_beta   90.00
_cell.angle_gamma   90.00
#
_symmetry.space_group_name_H-M   'P 1'
#
loop_
_entity.id
_entity.type
_entity.pdbx_description
1 polymer ?
#
loop_
_entity_poly.entity_id
_entity_poly.type
_entity_poly.pdbx_seq_one_letter_code
_entity_poly.pdbx_strand_id
1 'polypeptide(L)'
;MRVASRCLGVVFLALGLMIVSTGCGGQSLSSLLGMKTELPEDPVKRAAVLGLYTSYHQSTMWEMRDVEIIKVQPMIPTKAFVLEHDPKEVYCVCVSFEARYKVPWTEKDMSPWEPTIRNILVIKTQGEQYLAFRPSGLCPTFCL
;
A
#
# COMPACT_ATOMS: atom_id res chain seq x y z
N MET A 1 -23.07 -55.01 -15.39
CA MET A 1 -22.83 -53.88 -16.32
C MET A 1 -23.41 -52.61 -15.68
N ARG A 2 -22.63 -51.86 -14.89
CA ARG A 2 -22.21 -50.47 -15.17
C ARG A 2 -23.15 -49.71 -16.12
N VAL A 3 -23.86 -48.69 -15.62
CA VAL A 3 -23.66 -47.25 -15.88
C VAL A 3 -24.81 -46.49 -15.21
N ALA A 4 -24.60 -45.98 -14.00
CA ALA A 4 -25.40 -44.90 -13.42
C ALA A 4 -24.59 -44.21 -12.32
N SER A 5 -23.35 -43.81 -12.63
CA SER A 5 -22.49 -43.11 -11.68
C SER A 5 -21.48 -42.26 -12.44
N ARG A 6 -21.97 -41.34 -13.27
CA ARG A 6 -21.11 -40.37 -13.97
C ARG A 6 -21.65 -38.94 -14.04
N CYS A 7 -22.89 -38.67 -13.59
CA CYS A 7 -23.47 -37.32 -13.70
C CYS A 7 -23.57 -36.56 -12.36
N LEU A 8 -23.41 -37.23 -11.21
CA LEU A 8 -23.50 -36.57 -9.89
C LEU A 8 -22.16 -36.05 -9.35
N GLY A 9 -21.03 -36.58 -9.81
CA GLY A 9 -19.71 -36.16 -9.34
C GLY A 9 -19.20 -34.83 -9.92
N VAL A 10 -19.71 -34.43 -11.10
CA VAL A 10 -19.27 -33.20 -11.79
C VAL A 10 -19.96 -31.96 -11.23
N VAL A 11 -21.19 -32.09 -10.73
CA VAL A 11 -21.96 -30.96 -10.19
C VAL A 11 -21.38 -30.46 -8.86
N PHE A 12 -20.86 -31.37 -8.02
CA PHE A 12 -20.22 -30.98 -6.75
C PHE A 12 -18.82 -30.36 -6.94
N LEU A 13 -18.10 -30.71 -8.00
CA LEU A 13 -16.79 -30.10 -8.32
C LEU A 13 -16.93 -28.68 -8.86
N ALA A 14 -18.01 -28.35 -9.57
CA ALA A 14 -18.27 -26.99 -10.04
C ALA A 14 -18.75 -26.05 -8.91
N LEU A 15 -19.54 -26.58 -7.95
CA LEU A 15 -20.02 -25.78 -6.82
C LEU A 15 -18.92 -25.48 -5.79
N GLY A 16 -17.93 -26.38 -5.64
CA GLY A 16 -16.76 -26.16 -4.79
C GLY A 16 -15.79 -25.08 -5.30
N LEU A 17 -15.67 -24.91 -6.63
CA LEU A 17 -14.81 -23.88 -7.23
C LEU A 17 -15.44 -22.47 -7.22
N MET A 18 -16.77 -22.37 -7.12
CA MET A 18 -17.46 -21.08 -6.97
C MET A 18 -17.30 -20.48 -5.57
N ILE A 19 -17.06 -21.30 -4.53
CA ILE A 19 -16.88 -20.80 -3.15
C ILE A 19 -15.44 -20.34 -2.90
N VAL A 20 -14.46 -20.87 -3.64
CA VAL A 20 -13.06 -20.43 -3.54
C VAL A 20 -12.79 -19.16 -4.35
N SER A 21 -13.65 -18.81 -5.31
CA SER A 21 -13.47 -17.63 -6.17
C SER A 21 -14.18 -16.35 -5.69
N THR A 22 -15.03 -16.41 -4.66
CA THR A 22 -15.77 -15.23 -4.16
C THR A 22 -15.49 -14.87 -2.69
N GLY A 23 -14.49 -15.49 -2.06
CA GLY A 23 -14.19 -15.29 -0.63
C GLY A 23 -12.91 -14.51 -0.30
N CYS A 24 -12.12 -14.11 -1.30
CA CYS A 24 -10.84 -13.40 -1.10
C CYS A 24 -10.72 -12.19 -2.02
N GLY A 25 -11.80 -11.43 -2.16
CA GLY A 25 -11.85 -10.25 -3.01
C GLY A 25 -12.83 -9.25 -2.44
N GLY A 26 -12.33 -8.19 -1.83
CA GLY A 26 -13.16 -7.00 -1.54
C GLY A 26 -13.43 -6.68 -0.09
N GLN A 27 -12.67 -7.20 0.89
CA GLN A 27 -12.38 -6.31 2.02
C GLN A 27 -11.48 -5.23 1.43
N SER A 28 -12.07 -4.06 1.16
CA SER A 28 -11.31 -2.93 0.67
C SER A 28 -10.12 -2.74 1.60
N LEU A 29 -8.92 -2.62 1.03
CA LEU A 29 -7.70 -2.39 1.80
C LEU A 29 -7.87 -1.17 2.75
N SER A 30 -8.77 -0.24 2.40
CA SER A 30 -9.20 0.87 3.24
C SER A 30 -9.87 0.44 4.55
N SER A 31 -10.70 -0.60 4.54
CA SER A 31 -11.36 -1.11 5.75
C SER A 31 -10.40 -1.92 6.64
N LEU A 32 -9.39 -2.57 6.03
CA LEU A 32 -8.36 -3.35 6.73
C LEU A 32 -7.29 -2.45 7.35
N LEU A 33 -7.06 -1.26 6.78
CA LEU A 33 -6.11 -0.24 7.27
C LEU A 33 -6.80 0.88 8.07
N GLY A 34 -8.11 0.77 8.34
CA GLY A 34 -8.87 1.75 9.12
C GLY A 34 -8.88 3.16 8.52
N MET A 35 -8.64 3.30 7.21
CA MET A 35 -8.52 4.59 6.56
C MET A 35 -9.91 5.17 6.27
N LYS A 36 -10.20 6.33 6.87
CA LYS A 36 -11.34 7.18 6.49
C LYS A 36 -11.06 8.04 5.25
N THR A 37 -9.84 8.04 4.74
CA THR A 37 -9.41 8.91 3.64
C THR A 37 -9.67 8.23 2.30
N GLU A 38 -10.29 8.96 1.36
CA GLU A 38 -10.38 8.52 -0.03
C GLU A 38 -8.98 8.37 -0.62
N LEU A 39 -8.69 7.20 -1.20
CA LEU A 39 -7.40 6.95 -1.83
C LEU A 39 -7.34 7.65 -3.19
N PRO A 40 -6.18 8.24 -3.56
CA PRO A 40 -6.01 8.84 -4.87
C PRO A 40 -6.33 7.88 -6.03
N GLU A 41 -6.87 8.42 -7.13
CA GLU A 41 -7.09 7.67 -8.36
C GLU A 41 -5.77 7.29 -9.06
N ASP A 42 -4.81 8.22 -9.04
CA ASP A 42 -3.47 8.04 -9.59
C ASP A 42 -2.74 6.88 -8.85
N PRO A 43 -2.25 5.86 -9.58
CA PRO A 43 -1.65 4.68 -8.98
C PRO A 43 -0.32 4.97 -8.25
N VAL A 44 0.45 5.96 -8.69
CA VAL A 44 1.70 6.38 -8.04
C VAL A 44 1.36 7.03 -6.70
N LYS A 45 0.41 7.97 -6.71
CA LYS A 45 -0.05 8.64 -5.48
C LYS A 45 -0.67 7.65 -4.51
N ARG A 46 -1.51 6.73 -5.01
CA ARG A 46 -2.12 5.66 -4.21
C ARG A 46 -1.07 4.77 -3.56
N ALA A 47 -0.07 4.32 -4.33
CA ALA A 47 1.01 3.50 -3.80
C ALA A 47 1.80 4.25 -2.71
N ALA A 48 2.06 5.54 -2.90
CA ALA A 48 2.74 6.37 -1.89
C ALA A 48 1.93 6.45 -0.58
N VAL A 49 0.64 6.75 -0.67
CA VAL A 49 -0.26 6.81 0.50
C VAL A 49 -0.33 5.46 1.20
N LEU A 50 -0.57 4.38 0.45
CA LEU A 50 -0.63 3.02 1.01
C LEU A 50 0.69 2.62 1.67
N GLY A 51 1.83 2.87 1.02
CA GLY A 51 3.16 2.59 1.58
C GLY A 51 3.43 3.36 2.87
N LEU A 52 3.01 4.63 2.94
CA LEU A 52 3.09 5.43 4.16
C LEU A 52 2.29 4.78 5.29
N TYR A 53 1.02 4.43 5.04
CA TYR A 53 0.18 3.76 6.02
C TYR A 53 0.74 2.41 6.45
N THR A 54 1.21 1.57 5.53
CA THR A 54 1.85 0.29 5.89
C THR A 54 3.07 0.51 6.79
N SER A 55 3.90 1.51 6.48
CA SER A 55 5.09 1.85 7.27
C SER A 55 4.74 2.25 8.72
N TYR A 56 3.66 3.00 8.93
CA TYR A 56 3.27 3.47 10.26
C TYR A 56 2.37 2.48 11.01
N HIS A 57 1.55 1.69 10.31
CA HIS A 57 0.75 0.64 10.93
C HIS A 57 1.63 -0.48 11.51
N GLN A 58 2.75 -0.80 10.86
CA GLN A 58 3.68 -1.82 11.34
C GLN A 58 4.30 -1.51 12.71
N SER A 59 4.33 -0.25 13.15
CA SER A 59 4.89 0.14 14.44
C SER A 59 3.87 0.18 15.59
N THR A 60 2.56 0.04 15.29
CA THR A 60 1.37 0.07 16.18
C THR A 60 1.22 1.26 17.15
N MET A 61 2.29 2.02 17.39
CA MET A 61 2.35 3.13 18.33
C MET A 61 2.21 4.50 17.66
N TRP A 62 1.91 4.54 16.36
CA TRP A 62 1.76 5.78 15.61
C TRP A 62 0.41 5.83 14.91
N GLU A 63 -0.24 6.98 15.02
CA GLU A 63 -1.43 7.31 14.23
C GLU A 63 -1.09 8.40 13.21
N MET A 64 -1.82 8.40 12.10
CA MET A 64 -1.67 9.39 11.04
C MET A 64 -3.03 9.87 10.55
N ARG A 65 -3.09 11.13 10.13
CA ARG A 65 -4.28 11.73 9.49
C ARG A 65 -3.88 12.82 8.50
N ASP A 66 -4.88 13.34 7.79
CA ASP A 66 -4.75 14.50 6.90
C ASP A 66 -3.61 14.35 5.88
N VAL A 67 -3.52 13.16 5.28
CA VAL A 67 -2.50 12.81 4.30
C VAL A 67 -2.78 13.56 2.99
N GLU A 68 -1.83 14.38 2.56
CA GLU A 68 -1.88 15.19 1.35
C GLU A 68 -0.65 14.95 0.47
N ILE A 69 -0.87 14.78 -0.83
CA ILE A 69 0.22 14.70 -1.80
C ILE A 69 0.57 16.10 -2.28
N ILE A 70 1.75 16.59 -1.90
CA ILE A 70 2.26 17.91 -2.30
C ILE A 70 2.76 17.89 -3.74
N LYS A 71 3.60 16.89 -4.09
CA LYS A 71 4.31 16.85 -5.37
C LYS A 71 4.67 15.42 -5.77
N VAL A 72 4.70 15.15 -7.07
CA VAL A 72 5.19 13.90 -7.65
C VAL A 72 6.26 14.25 -8.69
N GLN A 73 7.41 13.58 -8.66
CA GLN A 73 8.48 13.77 -9.62
C GLN A 73 8.98 12.43 -10.16
N PRO A 74 8.97 12.19 -11.48
CA PRO A 74 9.68 11.06 -12.06
C PRO A 74 11.19 11.25 -11.88
N MET A 75 11.90 10.16 -11.61
CA MET A 75 13.34 10.15 -11.40
C MET A 75 14.04 9.16 -12.31
N ILE A 76 15.29 9.48 -12.66
CA ILE A 76 16.20 8.55 -13.31
C ILE A 76 16.96 7.81 -12.21
N PRO A 77 16.73 6.50 -12.00
CA PRO A 77 17.42 5.75 -10.96
C PRO A 77 18.91 5.59 -11.26
N THR A 78 19.69 5.35 -10.21
CA THR A 78 21.12 5.00 -10.36
C THR A 78 21.27 3.59 -10.94
N LYS A 79 22.41 3.31 -11.57
CA LYS A 79 22.71 1.96 -12.12
C LYS A 79 22.61 0.86 -11.04
N ALA A 80 23.08 1.14 -9.82
CA ALA A 80 22.99 0.20 -8.71
C ALA A 80 21.53 -0.13 -8.35
N PHE A 81 20.67 0.90 -8.29
CA PHE A 81 19.25 0.70 -8.03
C PHE A 81 18.55 -0.08 -9.13
N VAL A 82 18.91 0.16 -10.40
CA VAL A 82 18.38 -0.59 -11.54
C VAL A 82 18.77 -2.06 -11.47
N LEU A 83 20.02 -2.37 -11.11
CA LEU A 83 20.49 -3.75 -10.97
C LEU A 83 19.80 -4.50 -9.82
N GLU A 84 19.46 -3.81 -8.74
CA GLU A 84 18.85 -4.42 -7.55
C GLU A 84 17.34 -4.63 -7.69
N HIS A 85 16.63 -3.63 -8.22
CA HIS A 85 15.16 -3.61 -8.21
C HIS A 85 14.50 -3.75 -9.58
N ASP A 86 15.28 -3.68 -10.67
CA ASP A 86 14.79 -3.71 -12.06
C ASP A 86 13.50 -2.89 -12.29
N PRO A 87 13.47 -1.59 -11.93
CA PRO A 87 12.28 -0.78 -12.05
C PRO A 87 12.05 -0.36 -13.50
N LYS A 88 10.79 -0.35 -13.93
CA LYS A 88 10.36 0.25 -15.20
C LYS A 88 10.35 1.77 -15.11
N GLU A 89 9.75 2.31 -14.04
CA GLU A 89 9.67 3.75 -13.75
C GLU A 89 9.93 3.98 -12.25
N VAL A 90 10.51 5.12 -11.90
CA VAL A 90 10.80 5.49 -10.51
C VAL A 90 10.28 6.91 -10.24
N TYR A 91 9.64 7.09 -9.10
CA TYR A 91 9.02 8.33 -8.69
C TYR A 91 9.42 8.70 -7.27
N CYS A 92 9.63 9.99 -7.04
CA CYS A 92 9.65 10.57 -5.71
C CYS A 92 8.33 11.28 -5.46
N VAL A 93 7.67 10.94 -4.36
CA VAL A 93 6.38 11.54 -3.97
C VAL A 93 6.56 12.27 -2.65
N CYS A 94 6.20 13.56 -2.63
CA CYS A 94 6.22 14.37 -1.43
C CYS A 94 4.85 14.34 -0.77
N VAL A 95 4.83 13.93 0.49
CA VAL A 95 3.59 13.72 1.26
C VAL A 95 3.65 14.54 2.55
N SER A 96 2.61 15.34 2.79
CA SER A 96 2.33 15.99 4.06
C SER A 96 1.29 15.18 4.83
N PHE A 97 1.43 15.10 6.15
CA PHE A 97 0.43 14.46 7.01
C PHE A 97 0.66 14.90 8.45
N GLU A 98 -0.34 14.69 9.30
CA GLU A 98 -0.15 14.79 10.74
C GLU A 98 0.12 13.41 11.33
N ALA A 99 1.10 13.33 12.21
CA ALA A 99 1.42 12.12 12.96
C ALA A 99 1.40 12.39 14.45
N ARG A 100 1.03 11.37 15.23
CA ARG A 100 1.23 11.39 16.67
C ARG A 100 1.64 10.02 17.18
N TYR A 101 2.39 10.02 18.27
CA TYR A 101 2.63 8.83 19.04
C TYR A 101 1.41 8.54 19.92
N LYS A 102 0.94 7.29 19.92
CA LYS A 102 -0.15 6.81 20.77
C LYS A 102 0.24 5.46 21.36
N VAL A 103 0.08 5.35 22.67
CA VAL A 103 0.23 4.07 23.36
C VAL A 103 -1.01 3.20 23.11
N PRO A 104 -0.88 1.97 22.56
CA PRO A 104 -2.05 1.20 22.09
C PRO A 104 -3.08 0.82 23.16
N TRP A 105 -2.67 0.73 24.42
CA TRP A 105 -3.51 0.24 25.52
C TRP A 105 -4.19 1.34 26.35
N THR A 106 -4.05 2.62 25.97
CA THR A 106 -4.65 3.74 26.70
C THR A 106 -5.05 4.85 25.75
N GLU A 107 -6.20 5.48 26.03
CA GLU A 107 -6.65 6.65 25.28
C GLU A 107 -6.04 7.96 25.80
N LYS A 108 -5.31 7.92 26.92
CA LYS A 108 -4.80 9.11 27.61
C LYS A 108 -3.35 9.44 27.26
N ASP A 109 -2.55 8.43 26.91
CA ASP A 109 -1.12 8.64 26.61
C ASP A 109 -0.93 8.79 25.10
N MET A 110 -1.12 10.04 24.66
CA MET A 110 -0.97 10.46 23.27
C MET A 110 -0.15 11.74 23.19
N SER A 111 0.80 11.79 22.26
CA SER A 111 1.47 13.04 21.92
C SER A 111 0.50 13.98 21.18
N PRO A 112 0.81 15.29 21.13
CA PRO A 112 0.19 16.20 20.18
C PRO A 112 0.33 15.68 18.74
N TRP A 113 -0.58 16.13 17.88
CA TRP A 113 -0.43 15.96 16.44
C TRP A 113 0.67 16.89 15.93
N GLU A 114 1.63 16.33 15.20
CA GLU A 114 2.75 17.07 14.65
C GLU A 114 2.71 17.00 13.12
N PRO A 115 2.77 18.16 12.43
CA PRO A 115 2.83 18.20 10.98
C PRO A 115 4.16 17.60 10.53
N THR A 116 4.07 16.62 9.63
CA THR A 116 5.20 15.85 9.13
C THR A 116 5.19 15.87 7.61
N ILE A 117 6.37 16.07 7.04
CA ILE A 117 6.58 15.94 5.59
C ILE A 117 7.59 14.83 5.33
N ARG A 118 7.30 13.96 4.35
CA ARG A 118 8.16 12.84 3.97
C ARG A 118 8.21 12.66 2.45
N ASN A 119 9.39 12.28 1.98
CA ASN A 119 9.57 11.73 0.65
C ASN A 119 9.29 10.23 0.67
N ILE A 120 8.45 9.75 -0.24
CA ILE A 120 8.17 8.34 -0.47
C ILE A 120 8.67 7.97 -1.86
N LEU A 121 9.51 6.93 -1.94
CA LEU A 121 9.98 6.42 -3.22
C LEU A 121 8.94 5.42 -3.73
N VAL A 122 8.43 5.62 -4.95
CA VAL A 122 7.51 4.67 -5.60
C VAL A 122 8.17 4.15 -6.86
N ILE A 123 8.21 2.84 -7.04
CA ILE A 123 8.65 2.22 -8.29
C ILE A 123 7.46 1.58 -8.99
N LYS A 124 7.52 1.58 -10.31
CA LYS A 124 6.72 0.71 -11.16
C LYS A 124 7.58 -0.49 -11.55
N THR A 125 7.15 -1.69 -11.24
CA THR A 125 7.85 -2.93 -11.62
C THR A 125 7.63 -3.25 -13.10
N GLN A 126 8.43 -4.16 -13.66
CA GLN A 126 8.21 -4.71 -15.01
C GLN A 126 6.83 -5.38 -15.16
N GLY A 127 6.26 -5.87 -14.05
CA GLY A 127 4.91 -6.44 -14.00
C GLY A 127 3.78 -5.41 -13.87
N GLU A 128 4.04 -4.12 -14.14
CA GLU A 128 3.08 -3.01 -14.04
C GLU A 128 2.52 -2.77 -12.63
N GLN A 129 3.18 -3.28 -11.59
CA GLN A 129 2.78 -3.06 -10.19
C GLN A 129 3.49 -1.85 -9.61
N TYR A 130 2.81 -1.11 -8.73
CA TYR A 130 3.40 0.02 -8.02
C TYR A 130 3.75 -0.37 -6.58
N LEU A 131 5.00 -0.17 -6.20
CA LEU A 131 5.53 -0.48 -4.88
C LEU A 131 6.13 0.76 -4.26
N ALA A 132 5.85 0.99 -2.97
CA ALA A 132 6.38 2.11 -2.22
C ALA A 132 7.46 1.65 -1.24
N PHE A 133 8.54 2.41 -1.17
CA PHE A 133 9.69 2.18 -0.31
C PHE A 133 9.88 3.36 0.63
N ARG A 134 10.34 3.06 1.84
CA ARG A 134 10.91 4.10 2.71
C ARG A 134 12.12 4.73 1.99
N PRO A 135 12.31 6.05 2.09
CA PRO A 135 13.35 6.75 1.33
C PRO A 135 14.74 6.17 1.66
N SER A 136 15.40 5.61 0.64
CA SER A 136 16.71 4.95 0.71
C SER A 136 17.87 5.84 0.20
N GLY A 137 17.76 7.15 0.38
CA GLY A 137 18.80 8.10 -0.08
C GLY A 137 18.71 8.51 -1.55
N LEU A 138 17.74 8.01 -2.32
CA LEU A 138 17.42 8.48 -3.69
C LEU A 138 16.49 9.71 -3.72
N CYS A 139 15.80 9.98 -2.62
CA CYS A 139 14.82 11.05 -2.46
C CYS A 139 15.18 12.11 -1.37
N PRO A 140 16.44 12.34 -0.96
CA PRO A 140 16.73 12.95 0.34
C PRO A 140 16.32 14.42 0.48
N THR A 141 16.00 15.12 -0.62
CA THR A 141 15.73 16.58 -0.58
C THR A 141 14.54 17.02 -1.43
N PHE A 142 13.68 16.12 -1.90
CA PHE A 142 12.61 16.51 -2.84
C PHE A 142 11.51 17.37 -2.20
N CYS A 143 11.16 17.10 -0.95
CA CYS A 143 10.23 17.91 -0.15
C CYS A 143 10.83 19.15 0.53
N LEU A 144 12.16 19.35 0.44
CA LEU A 144 12.87 20.44 1.13
C LEU A 144 13.01 21.68 0.25
#